data_AF-A0A8T6V7I6-F1
#
_entry.id   AF-A0A8T6V7I6-F1
#
_cell.length_a   1.000
_cell.length_b   1.000
_cell.length_c   1.000
_cell.angle_alpha   90.00
_cell.angle_beta   90.00
_cell.angle_gamma   90.00
#
_symmetry.space_group_name_H-M   'P 1'
#
loop_
_entity.id
_entity.type
_entity.pdbx_description
1 polymer ?
#
loop_
_entity_poly.entity_id
_entity_poly.type
_entity_poly.pdbx_seq_one_letter_code
_entity_poly.pdbx_strand_id
1 'polypeptide(L)'
;RIEVQFDDPRPDWMSYFLLPLLGHHDLGDNIKTYKRQHYPFGGNMAFKQSIFEEHGFFNTELGRKGNKLKASEEKEFFQRLKKTNTDIYYVPKAMLYHRVDKQRLTKKYIKRQAIGLGQSIALQLRDKPMADKLLKGSSEVFKMIVTLGLFLPYSLTFQLSKAIMLIKFRKWIIEGYLSVSK
;
A
#
# COMPACT_ATOMS: atom_id res chain seq x y z
N ARG A 1 8.52 -11.80 3.37
CA ARG A 1 8.64 -10.66 4.31
C ARG A 1 9.48 -9.57 3.66
N ILE A 2 9.15 -8.29 3.85
CA ILE A 2 10.01 -7.17 3.44
C ILE A 2 10.25 -6.28 4.66
N GLU A 3 11.51 -6.22 5.10
CA GLU A 3 11.96 -5.29 6.13
C GLU A 3 12.55 -4.06 5.48
N VAL A 4 12.26 -2.88 6.01
CA VAL A 4 12.83 -1.64 5.50
C VAL A 4 14.12 -1.32 6.25
N GLN A 5 15.20 -1.12 5.50
CA GLN A 5 16.51 -0.74 6.04
C GLN A 5 16.76 0.73 5.72
N PHE A 6 17.03 1.53 6.75
CA PHE A 6 17.32 2.95 6.61
C PHE A 6 18.83 3.17 6.65
N ASP A 7 19.34 3.92 5.68
CA ASP A 7 20.73 4.37 5.70
C ASP A 7 20.94 5.53 6.68
N ASP A 8 19.86 6.27 6.96
CA ASP A 8 19.86 7.47 7.78
C ASP A 8 18.88 7.37 8.94
N PRO A 9 19.05 8.19 10.00
CA PRO A 9 18.07 8.28 11.07
C PRO A 9 16.68 8.56 10.53
N ARG A 10 15.70 7.81 11.04
CA ARG A 10 14.30 8.03 10.69
C ARG A 10 13.87 9.41 11.16
N PRO A 11 13.18 10.20 10.30
CA PRO A 11 12.60 11.47 10.73
C PRO A 11 11.65 11.25 11.91
N ASP A 12 11.64 12.20 12.86
CA ASP A 12 10.81 12.17 14.06
C ASP A 12 9.31 11.97 13.76
N TRP A 13 8.84 12.59 12.67
CA TRP A 13 7.46 12.52 12.18
C TRP A 13 7.11 11.18 11.51
N MET A 14 8.08 10.30 11.25
CA MET A 14 7.86 9.03 10.56
C MET A 14 7.25 8.00 11.53
N SER A 15 5.94 7.78 11.37
CA SER A 15 5.19 6.75 12.09
C SER A 15 5.38 5.36 11.48
N TYR A 16 5.31 4.32 12.32
CA TYR A 16 5.31 2.91 11.87
C TYR A 16 4.23 2.64 10.81
N PHE A 17 3.07 3.29 10.92
CA PHE A 17 1.97 3.14 9.97
C PHE A 17 2.27 3.67 8.55
N LEU A 18 3.38 4.40 8.36
CA LEU A 18 3.82 4.89 7.05
C LEU A 18 4.82 3.95 6.36
N LEU A 19 5.38 2.96 7.07
CA LEU A 19 6.39 2.04 6.52
C LEU A 19 5.93 1.27 5.27
N PRO A 20 4.64 0.89 5.11
CA PRO A 20 4.20 0.25 3.86
C PRO A 20 4.41 1.11 2.61
N LEU A 21 4.42 2.45 2.73
CA LEU A 21 4.74 3.35 1.61
C LEU A 21 6.21 3.25 1.17
N LEU A 22 7.05 2.72 2.05
CA LEU A 22 8.46 2.46 1.83
C LEU A 22 8.72 0.99 1.48
N GLY A 23 7.67 0.18 1.28
CA GLY A 23 7.78 -1.22 0.89
C GLY A 23 7.80 -2.21 2.04
N HIS A 24 7.67 -1.77 3.30
CA HIS A 24 7.58 -2.70 4.44
C HIS A 24 6.34 -3.59 4.33
N HIS A 25 6.53 -4.89 4.48
CA HIS A 25 5.48 -5.89 4.42
C HIS A 25 5.80 -7.07 5.32
N ASP A 26 5.17 -7.11 6.49
CA ASP A 26 5.24 -8.22 7.43
C ASP A 26 3.83 -8.66 7.84
N LEU A 27 3.57 -9.95 7.70
CA LEU A 27 2.32 -10.58 8.15
C LEU A 27 2.52 -11.47 9.38
N GLY A 28 3.69 -11.44 10.03
CA GLY A 28 4.06 -12.28 11.18
C GLY A 28 4.84 -13.53 10.78
N ASP A 29 5.07 -14.45 11.72
CA ASP A 29 6.08 -15.51 11.56
C ASP A 29 5.57 -16.85 10.99
N ASN A 30 4.27 -16.95 10.71
CA ASN A 30 3.65 -18.16 10.17
C ASN A 30 3.39 -18.03 8.67
N ILE A 31 3.59 -19.14 7.95
CA ILE A 31 3.13 -19.27 6.56
C ILE A 31 1.61 -19.10 6.55
N LYS A 32 1.11 -18.28 5.63
CA LYS A 32 -0.33 -18.04 5.49
C LYS A 32 -0.70 -17.71 4.05
N THR A 33 -1.94 -18.00 3.69
CA THR A 33 -2.48 -17.60 2.40
C THR A 33 -2.85 -16.11 2.42
N TYR A 34 -2.65 -15.44 1.28
CA TYR A 34 -3.13 -14.08 1.10
C TYR A 34 -4.65 -14.08 0.92
N LYS A 35 -5.35 -13.33 1.77
CA LYS A 35 -6.81 -13.12 1.62
C LYS A 35 -7.13 -12.51 0.25
N ARG A 36 -8.37 -12.67 -0.21
CA ARG A 36 -8.82 -12.27 -1.56
C ARG A 36 -8.43 -10.85 -1.98
N GLN A 37 -8.39 -9.89 -1.06
CA GLN A 37 -8.07 -8.48 -1.35
C GLN A 37 -6.57 -8.11 -1.22
N HIS A 38 -5.71 -8.99 -0.72
CA HIS A 38 -4.29 -8.70 -0.47
C HIS A 38 -3.40 -9.53 -1.39
N TYR A 39 -2.26 -9.00 -1.80
CA TYR A 39 -1.28 -9.74 -2.60
C TYR A 39 0.13 -9.34 -2.17
N PRO A 40 1.15 -10.13 -2.50
CA PRO A 40 2.54 -9.78 -2.21
C PRO A 40 2.92 -8.43 -2.82
N PHE A 41 3.83 -7.71 -2.17
CA PHE A 41 4.43 -6.52 -2.76
C PHE A 41 5.48 -6.93 -3.80
N GLY A 42 5.49 -6.24 -4.94
CA GLY A 42 6.39 -6.48 -6.07
C GLY A 42 7.84 -6.77 -5.74
N GLY A 43 8.37 -6.09 -4.72
CA GLY A 43 9.77 -6.17 -4.35
C GLY A 43 10.24 -7.54 -3.88
N ASN A 44 9.35 -8.45 -3.45
CA ASN A 44 9.76 -9.78 -2.97
C ASN A 44 8.69 -10.84 -3.26
N MET A 45 8.78 -11.45 -4.45
CA MET A 45 7.85 -12.47 -4.94
C MET A 45 8.60 -13.55 -5.71
N ALA A 46 8.09 -14.77 -5.66
CA ALA A 46 8.56 -15.88 -6.47
C ALA A 46 7.36 -16.61 -7.08
N PHE A 47 7.52 -17.10 -8.31
CA PHE A 47 6.48 -17.78 -9.06
C PHE A 47 7.03 -19.11 -9.58
N LYS A 48 6.18 -20.15 -9.61
CA LYS A 48 6.47 -21.34 -10.42
C LYS A 48 6.31 -20.96 -11.89
N GLN A 49 7.17 -21.49 -12.76
CA GLN A 49 7.08 -21.24 -14.20
C GLN A 49 5.70 -21.56 -14.77
N SER A 50 5.10 -22.67 -14.32
CA SER A 50 3.76 -23.11 -14.74
C SER A 50 2.65 -22.06 -14.53
N ILE A 51 2.82 -21.13 -13.58
CA ILE A 51 1.86 -20.05 -13.35
C ILE A 51 1.78 -19.12 -14.57
N PHE A 52 2.91 -18.86 -15.24
CA PHE A 52 2.92 -18.03 -16.44
C PHE A 52 2.44 -18.80 -17.67
N GLU A 53 2.67 -20.11 -17.72
CA GLU A 53 2.16 -20.97 -18.80
C GLU A 53 0.63 -21.06 -18.75
N GLU A 54 0.05 -21.20 -17.56
CA GLU A 54 -1.40 -21.32 -17.37
C GLU A 54 -2.13 -19.97 -17.47
N HIS A 55 -1.54 -18.91 -16.92
CA HIS A 55 -2.22 -17.63 -16.77
C HIS A 55 -1.66 -16.51 -17.64
N GLY A 56 -0.64 -16.76 -18.46
CA GLY A 56 0.06 -15.74 -19.24
C GLY A 56 0.90 -14.78 -18.37
N PHE A 57 1.54 -13.80 -19.01
CA PHE A 57 2.44 -12.85 -18.34
C PHE A 57 1.73 -11.61 -17.77
N PHE A 58 2.48 -10.79 -17.04
CA PHE A 58 2.02 -9.47 -16.60
C PHE A 58 1.62 -8.60 -17.79
N ASN A 59 0.50 -7.87 -17.65
CA ASN A 59 0.09 -6.91 -18.67
C ASN A 59 0.98 -5.65 -18.62
N THR A 60 1.88 -5.51 -19.59
CA THR A 60 2.82 -4.39 -19.70
C THR A 60 2.15 -3.03 -19.97
N GLU A 61 0.88 -3.02 -20.41
CA GLU A 61 0.09 -1.79 -20.60
C GLU A 61 -0.41 -1.18 -19.29
N LEU A 62 -0.47 -1.99 -18.23
CA LEU A 62 -0.92 -1.57 -16.89
C LEU A 62 0.23 -1.11 -15.98
N GLY A 63 1.45 -1.41 -16.39
CA GLY A 63 2.68 -1.03 -15.70
C GLY A 63 3.08 0.42 -15.83
N ARG A 64 4.11 0.79 -15.06
CA ARG A 64 4.70 2.13 -15.13
C ARG A 64 5.31 2.34 -16.51
N LYS A 65 4.74 3.29 -17.26
CA LYS A 65 5.28 3.76 -18.55
C LYS A 65 5.71 5.22 -18.42
N GLY A 66 7.01 5.47 -18.57
CA GLY A 66 7.62 6.80 -18.41
C GLY A 66 7.28 7.44 -17.06
N ASN A 67 6.76 8.66 -17.08
CA ASN A 67 6.40 9.43 -15.87
C ASN A 67 5.02 9.07 -15.28
N LYS A 68 4.26 8.14 -15.87
CA LYS A 68 2.93 7.76 -15.38
C LYS A 68 3.05 6.71 -14.28
N LEU A 69 2.57 7.04 -13.08
CA LEU A 69 2.50 6.16 -11.90
C LEU A 69 1.35 5.14 -12.00
N LYS A 70 1.20 4.44 -13.13
CA LYS A 70 0.31 3.28 -13.19
C LYS A 70 1.02 2.10 -12.50
N ALA A 71 0.36 1.47 -11.54
CA ALA A 71 0.89 0.35 -10.75
C ALA A 71 -0.24 -0.68 -10.57
N SER A 72 -0.80 -1.11 -11.70
CA SER A 72 -1.99 -1.97 -11.73
C SER A 72 -1.69 -3.35 -12.32
N GLU A 73 -0.49 -3.57 -12.88
CA GLU A 73 -0.07 -4.84 -13.48
C GLU A 73 -0.07 -5.98 -12.46
N GLU A 74 0.48 -5.74 -11.26
CA GLU A 74 0.51 -6.75 -10.19
C GLU A 74 -0.90 -7.06 -9.71
N LYS A 75 -1.71 -6.01 -9.52
CA LYS A 75 -3.09 -6.16 -9.06
C LYS A 75 -3.91 -6.97 -10.06
N GLU A 76 -3.80 -6.68 -11.35
CA GLU A 76 -4.49 -7.44 -12.40
C GLU A 76 -4.03 -8.90 -12.41
N PHE A 77 -2.72 -9.14 -12.41
CA PHE A 77 -2.16 -10.49 -12.42
C PHE A 77 -2.64 -11.32 -11.22
N PHE A 78 -2.53 -10.80 -9.99
CA PHE A 78 -2.99 -11.50 -8.80
C PHE A 78 -4.51 -11.65 -8.74
N GLN A 79 -5.28 -10.73 -9.32
CA GLN A 79 -6.72 -10.91 -9.46
C GLN A 79 -7.05 -12.06 -10.43
N ARG A 80 -6.28 -12.21 -11.51
CA ARG A 80 -6.41 -13.33 -12.45
C ARG A 80 -6.13 -14.67 -11.77
N LEU A 81 -5.01 -14.79 -11.05
CA LEU A 81 -4.68 -16.01 -10.27
C LEU A 81 -5.76 -16.37 -9.24
N LYS A 82 -6.36 -15.38 -8.58
CA LYS A 82 -7.41 -15.63 -7.58
C LYS A 82 -8.76 -16.02 -8.17
N LYS A 83 -9.00 -15.78 -9.46
CA LYS A 83 -10.22 -16.23 -10.15
C LYS A 83 -10.17 -17.74 -10.43
N THR A 84 -8.98 -18.31 -10.53
CA THR A 84 -8.74 -19.75 -10.75
C THR A 84 -8.50 -20.51 -9.45
N ASN A 85 -8.75 -19.90 -8.29
CA ASN A 85 -8.46 -20.45 -6.96
C ASN A 85 -6.99 -20.84 -6.75
N THR A 86 -6.06 -20.20 -7.46
CA THR A 86 -4.63 -20.40 -7.24
C THR A 86 -4.23 -19.80 -5.89
N ASP A 87 -3.71 -20.64 -5.00
CA ASP A 87 -3.24 -20.20 -3.70
C ASP A 87 -1.99 -19.33 -3.81
N ILE A 88 -1.97 -18.23 -3.05
CA ILE A 88 -0.83 -17.32 -2.95
C ILE A 88 -0.39 -17.31 -1.50
N TYR A 89 0.86 -17.73 -1.26
CA TYR A 89 1.39 -17.90 0.08
C TYR A 89 2.32 -16.75 0.47
N TYR A 90 2.14 -16.24 1.69
CA TYR A 90 3.14 -15.46 2.39
C TYR A 90 4.10 -16.42 3.09
N VAL A 91 5.38 -16.32 2.75
CA VAL A 91 6.45 -17.09 3.36
C VAL A 91 7.33 -16.15 4.18
N PRO A 92 7.30 -16.21 5.53
CA PRO A 92 8.01 -15.26 6.39
C PRO A 92 9.53 -15.38 6.27
N LYS A 93 10.04 -16.61 6.07
CA LYS A 93 11.46 -16.90 5.88
C LYS A 93 12.03 -16.40 4.55
N ALA A 94 11.18 -16.17 3.54
CA ALA A 94 11.58 -15.52 2.30
C ALA A 94 11.68 -14.00 2.55
N MET A 95 12.80 -13.58 3.14
CA MET A 95 13.01 -12.22 3.61
C MET A 95 13.85 -11.40 2.64
N LEU A 96 13.51 -10.12 2.53
CA LEU A 96 14.28 -9.10 1.81
C LEU A 96 14.42 -7.86 2.69
N TYR A 97 15.61 -7.26 2.68
CA TYR A 97 15.83 -5.92 3.21
C TYR A 97 15.73 -4.89 2.09
N HIS A 98 14.72 -4.03 2.15
CA HIS A 98 14.50 -2.95 1.21
C HIS A 98 15.17 -1.67 1.71
N ARG A 99 16.24 -1.28 1.02
CA ARG A 99 16.98 -0.06 1.33
C ARG A 99 16.15 1.19 1.01
N VAL A 100 16.04 2.10 1.99
CA VAL A 100 15.28 3.35 1.87
C VAL A 100 16.24 4.54 1.76
N ASP A 101 16.23 5.18 0.60
CA ASP A 101 17.00 6.40 0.34
C ASP A 101 16.44 7.65 1.06
N LYS A 102 17.28 8.67 1.23
CA LYS A 102 16.91 9.98 1.82
C LYS A 102 15.73 10.65 1.12
N GLN A 103 15.60 10.49 -0.20
CA GLN A 103 14.58 11.17 -1.00
C GLN A 103 13.18 10.65 -0.63
N ARG A 104 13.08 9.36 -0.27
CA ARG A 104 11.86 8.72 0.24
C ARG A 104 11.51 9.10 1.67
N LEU A 105 12.48 9.60 2.44
CA LEU A 105 12.30 10.08 3.82
C LEU A 105 11.85 11.54 3.89
N THR A 106 11.22 12.07 2.83
CA THR A 106 10.73 13.45 2.79
C THR A 106 9.21 13.52 2.91
N LYS A 107 8.69 14.56 3.58
CA LYS A 107 7.24 14.83 3.62
C LYS A 107 6.65 14.99 2.21
N LYS A 108 7.44 15.54 1.27
CA LYS A 108 7.07 15.69 -0.15
C LYS A 108 6.84 14.34 -0.81
N TYR A 109 7.73 13.37 -0.58
CA TYR A 109 7.56 12.01 -1.09
C TYR A 109 6.30 11.36 -0.52
N ILE A 110 6.11 11.39 0.80
CA ILE A 110 4.93 10.79 1.45
C ILE A 110 3.63 11.45 0.96
N LYS A 111 3.60 12.77 0.79
CA LYS A 111 2.46 13.48 0.19
C LYS A 111 2.14 12.97 -1.21
N ARG A 112 3.15 12.86 -2.07
CA ARG A 112 2.97 12.34 -3.44
C ARG A 112 2.40 10.93 -3.44
N GLN A 113 2.92 10.03 -2.59
CA GLN A 113 2.41 8.66 -2.46
C GLN A 113 0.97 8.63 -1.94
N ALA A 114 0.64 9.47 -0.95
CA ALA A 114 -0.71 9.58 -0.40
C ALA A 114 -1.73 10.03 -1.45
N ILE A 115 -1.39 11.07 -2.22
CA ILE A 115 -2.22 11.57 -3.33
C ILE A 115 -2.42 10.47 -4.38
N GLY A 116 -1.34 9.81 -4.81
CA GLY A 116 -1.43 8.71 -5.79
C GLY A 116 -2.29 7.54 -5.30
N LEU A 117 -2.23 7.21 -4.00
CA LEU A 117 -3.11 6.23 -3.39
C LEU A 117 -4.59 6.66 -3.48
N GLY A 118 -4.89 7.92 -3.14
CA GLY A 118 -6.23 8.49 -3.27
C GLY A 118 -6.77 8.42 -4.69
N GLN A 119 -5.96 8.82 -5.68
CA GLN A 119 -6.30 8.76 -7.10
C GLN A 119 -6.57 7.33 -7.55
N SER A 120 -5.74 6.37 -7.12
CA SER A 120 -5.93 4.95 -7.41
C SER A 120 -7.24 4.43 -6.83
N ILE A 121 -7.60 4.81 -5.61
CA ILE A 121 -8.90 4.45 -5.00
C ILE A 121 -10.07 5.01 -5.83
N ALA A 122 -9.99 6.27 -6.26
CA ALA A 122 -11.03 6.91 -7.08
C ALA A 122 -11.25 6.16 -8.40
N LEU A 123 -10.16 5.89 -9.12
CA LEU A 123 -10.20 5.15 -10.39
C LEU A 123 -10.74 3.72 -10.22
N GLN A 124 -10.38 3.05 -9.12
CA GLN A 124 -10.87 1.69 -8.84
C GLN A 124 -12.37 1.63 -8.53
N LEU A 125 -12.93 2.70 -7.97
CA LEU A 125 -14.34 2.77 -7.60
C LEU A 125 -15.23 3.36 -8.69
N ARG A 126 -14.67 4.03 -9.71
CA ARG A 126 -15.42 4.76 -10.74
C ARG A 126 -16.62 3.95 -11.29
N ASP A 127 -16.33 2.75 -11.78
CA ASP A 127 -17.29 1.86 -12.45
C ASP A 127 -17.83 0.76 -11.52
N LYS A 128 -17.64 0.93 -10.20
CA LYS A 128 -18.13 -0.04 -9.21
C LYS A 128 -19.55 0.31 -8.73
N PRO A 129 -20.35 -0.71 -8.35
CA PRO A 129 -21.66 -0.51 -7.74
C PRO A 129 -21.61 0.42 -6.52
N MET A 130 -22.72 1.09 -6.22
CA MET A 130 -22.81 2.00 -5.08
C MET A 130 -22.50 1.32 -3.74
N ALA A 131 -22.85 0.05 -3.59
CA ALA A 131 -22.53 -0.74 -2.40
C ALA A 131 -21.01 -0.82 -2.14
N ASP A 132 -20.20 -1.06 -3.17
CA ASP A 132 -18.73 -1.10 -3.07
C ASP A 132 -18.17 0.28 -2.69
N LYS A 133 -18.75 1.35 -3.24
CA LYS A 133 -18.39 2.73 -2.91
C LYS A 133 -18.67 3.03 -1.42
N LEU A 134 -19.84 2.65 -0.91
CA LEU A 134 -20.23 2.83 0.49
C LEU A 134 -19.36 2.01 1.44
N LEU A 135 -19.12 0.74 1.14
CA LEU A 135 -18.25 -0.13 1.96
C LEU A 135 -16.82 0.42 2.03
N LYS A 136 -16.30 0.90 0.91
CA LYS A 136 -14.98 1.53 0.88
C LYS A 136 -14.97 2.84 1.67
N GLY A 137 -16.01 3.67 1.54
CA GLY A 137 -16.20 4.89 2.30
C GLY A 137 -16.21 4.65 3.82
N SER A 138 -16.97 3.66 4.30
CA SER A 138 -17.02 3.33 5.73
C SER A 138 -15.66 2.85 6.26
N SER A 139 -14.92 2.05 5.49
CA SER A 139 -13.54 1.68 5.81
C SER A 139 -12.62 2.91 5.93
N GLU A 140 -12.76 3.92 5.06
CA GLU A 140 -11.93 5.14 5.16
C GLU A 140 -12.33 6.03 6.34
N VAL A 141 -13.62 6.10 6.70
CA VAL A 141 -14.08 6.77 7.94
C VAL A 141 -13.52 6.07 9.17
N PHE A 142 -13.59 4.74 9.23
CA PHE A 142 -13.01 3.97 10.34
C PHE A 142 -11.52 4.24 10.50
N LYS A 143 -10.76 4.25 9.39
CA LYS A 143 -9.34 4.62 9.41
C LYS A 143 -9.09 6.04 9.90
N MET A 144 -10.00 6.98 9.64
CA MET A 144 -9.94 8.34 10.17
C MET A 144 -10.08 8.34 11.68
N ILE A 145 -11.10 7.64 12.21
CA ILE A 145 -11.36 7.52 13.65
C ILE A 145 -10.15 6.89 14.35
N VAL A 146 -9.60 5.80 13.81
CA VAL A 146 -8.37 5.18 14.34
C VAL A 146 -7.20 6.16 14.32
N THR A 147 -7.05 6.95 13.26
CA THR A 147 -5.98 7.96 13.16
C THR A 147 -6.11 9.05 14.22
N LEU A 148 -7.34 9.50 14.51
CA LEU A 148 -7.62 10.45 15.59
C LEU A 148 -7.37 9.81 16.97
N GLY A 149 -7.76 8.54 17.15
CA GLY A 149 -7.49 7.79 18.38
C GLY A 149 -5.98 7.64 18.66
N LEU A 150 -5.16 7.46 17.63
CA LEU A 150 -3.70 7.42 17.74
C LEU A 150 -3.08 8.73 18.23
N PHE A 151 -3.80 9.85 18.19
CA PHE A 151 -3.31 11.12 18.72
C PHE A 151 -3.04 11.07 20.23
N LEU A 152 -3.87 10.33 20.97
CA LEU A 152 -3.80 10.19 22.42
C LEU A 152 -2.50 9.49 22.89
N PRO A 153 -2.16 8.26 22.43
CA PRO A 153 -0.91 7.61 22.81
C PRO A 153 0.33 8.36 22.30
N TYR A 154 0.27 9.01 21.13
CA TYR A 154 1.38 9.83 20.65
C TYR A 154 1.57 11.11 21.47
N SER A 155 0.49 11.69 22.01
CA SER A 155 0.58 12.80 22.96
C SER A 155 1.25 12.35 24.26
N LEU A 156 0.80 11.22 24.83
CA LEU A 156 1.33 10.67 26.09
C LEU A 156 2.81 10.25 26.00
N THR A 157 3.28 9.90 24.80
CA THR A 157 4.68 9.52 24.54
C THR A 157 5.53 10.64 23.95
N PHE A 158 5.03 11.89 23.93
CA PHE A 158 5.72 13.08 23.38
C PHE A 158 6.15 12.95 21.91
N GLN A 159 5.39 12.19 21.11
CA GLN A 159 5.63 11.94 19.69
C GLN A 159 4.58 12.60 18.79
N LEU A 160 4.14 13.81 19.16
CA LEU A 160 3.09 14.56 18.46
C LEU A 160 3.35 14.74 16.96
N SER A 161 4.61 14.86 16.54
CA SER A 161 4.96 15.00 15.12
C SER A 161 4.52 13.80 14.28
N LYS A 162 4.49 12.59 14.84
CA LYS A 162 3.95 11.38 14.19
C LYS A 162 2.43 11.44 14.04
N ALA A 163 1.72 11.86 15.09
CA ALA A 163 0.26 12.00 15.05
C ALA A 163 -0.18 13.02 13.99
N ILE A 164 0.45 14.20 14.00
CA ILE A 164 0.21 15.26 13.01
C ILE A 164 0.49 14.76 11.58
N MET A 165 1.54 13.96 11.40
CA MET A 165 1.87 13.40 10.10
C MET A 165 0.80 12.42 9.60
N LEU A 166 0.24 11.57 10.46
CA LEU A 166 -0.83 10.66 10.08
C LEU A 166 -2.11 11.39 9.66
N ILE A 167 -2.46 12.48 10.35
CA ILE A 167 -3.59 13.34 9.98
C ILE A 167 -3.34 13.96 8.59
N LYS A 168 -2.15 14.53 8.37
CA LYS A 168 -1.75 15.08 7.04
C LYS A 168 -1.82 14.02 5.95
N PHE A 169 -1.34 12.81 6.23
CA PHE A 169 -1.39 11.68 5.32
C PHE A 169 -2.83 11.34 4.90
N ARG A 170 -3.78 11.27 5.86
CA ARG A 170 -5.21 11.05 5.55
C ARG A 170 -5.80 12.17 4.70
N LYS A 171 -5.50 13.43 5.02
CA LYS A 171 -5.92 14.58 4.22
C LYS A 171 -5.45 14.47 2.77
N TRP A 172 -4.17 14.11 2.55
CA TRP A 172 -3.62 13.97 1.20
C TRP A 172 -4.21 12.81 0.40
N ILE A 173 -4.63 11.72 1.05
CA ILE A 173 -5.40 10.66 0.38
C ILE A 173 -6.74 11.20 -0.13
N ILE A 174 -7.45 11.98 0.68
CA ILE A 174 -8.72 12.61 0.28
C ILE A 174 -8.50 13.59 -0.87
N GLU A 175 -7.49 14.45 -0.78
CA GLU A 175 -7.12 15.36 -1.88
C GLU A 175 -6.87 14.59 -3.19
N GLY A 176 -6.14 13.47 -3.13
CA GLY A 176 -5.92 12.60 -4.27
C GLY A 176 -7.22 12.01 -4.84
N TYR A 177 -8.08 11.48 -3.98
CA TYR A 177 -9.38 10.92 -4.39
C TYR A 177 -10.27 11.94 -5.11
N LEU A 178 -10.37 13.15 -4.57
CA LEU A 178 -11.19 14.23 -5.13
C LEU A 178 -10.59 14.80 -6.43
N SER A 179 -9.27 14.71 -6.64
CA SER A 179 -8.62 15.25 -7.83
C SER A 179 -8.99 14.56 -9.15
N VAL A 180 -9.50 13.33 -9.10
CA VAL A 180 -9.87 12.51 -10.28
C VAL A 180 -11.39 12.29 -10.37
N SER A 181 -12.14 12.68 -9.34
CA SER A 181 -13.59 12.52 -9.28
C SER A 181 -14.35 13.73 -9.86
N LYS A 182 -13.63 14.72 -10.40
CA LYS A 182 -14.16 15.82 -11.22
C LYS A 182 -14.02 15.46 -12.69
#